data_AF-A0A9E5TQB3-F1
#
_entry.id   AF-A0A9E5TQB3-F1
#
_cell.length_a   1.000
_cell.length_b   1.000
_cell.length_c   1.000
_cell.angle_alpha   90.00
_cell.angle_beta   90.00
_cell.angle_gamma   90.00
#
_symmetry.space_group_name_H-M   'P 1'
#
loop_
_entity.id
_entity.type
_entity.pdbx_description
1 polymer ?
#
loop_
_entity_poly.entity_id
_entity_poly.type
_entity_poly.pdbx_seq_one_letter_code
_entity_poly.pdbx_strand_id
1 'polypeptide(L)' 'MGRRWFGYGPYKPVMVGKLLDIFRVFYNFVEVGKNKQTPAMRLGLAKGKITVEDIVYYQQQNCSEFFSQ' A
#
# COMPACT_ATOMS: atom_id res chain seq x y z
N MET A 1 12.24 -22.35 -18.60
CA MET A 1 13.02 -22.47 -17.35
C MET A 1 12.11 -22.06 -16.19
N GLY A 2 11.57 -23.03 -15.46
CA GLY A 2 10.46 -22.82 -14.50
C GLY A 2 10.89 -22.12 -13.21
N ARG A 3 10.01 -21.25 -12.69
CA ARG A 3 10.21 -20.50 -11.45
C ARG A 3 10.20 -21.47 -10.26
N ARG A 4 11.39 -21.79 -9.73
CA ARG A 4 11.55 -22.69 -8.57
C ARG A 4 10.91 -22.04 -7.34
N TRP A 5 9.93 -22.69 -6.74
CA TRP A 5 9.31 -22.24 -5.49
C TRP A 5 10.24 -22.56 -4.32
N PHE A 6 10.65 -21.54 -3.58
CA PHE A 6 11.50 -21.69 -2.40
C PHE A 6 10.63 -21.61 -1.14
N GLY A 7 10.28 -22.76 -0.56
CA GLY A 7 9.45 -22.85 0.65
C GLY A 7 10.05 -22.21 1.91
N TYR A 8 11.35 -21.88 1.88
CA TYR A 8 12.06 -21.20 2.97
C TYR A 8 12.03 -19.66 2.88
N GLY A 9 11.43 -19.09 1.82
CA GLY A 9 11.23 -17.64 1.69
C GLY A 9 10.62 -16.93 2.92
N PRO A 10 9.61 -17.51 3.60
CA PRO A 10 8.93 -16.86 4.74
C PRO A 10 9.80 -16.66 5.98
N TYR A 11 10.84 -17.49 6.18
CA TYR A 11 11.65 -17.48 7.41
C TYR A 11 12.79 -16.46 7.38
N LYS A 12 12.98 -15.75 6.24
CA LYS A 12 13.94 -14.64 6.21
C LYS A 12 13.31 -13.47 6.96
N PRO A 13 13.89 -12.98 8.07
CA PRO A 13 13.26 -11.96 8.92
C PRO A 13 12.92 -10.67 8.16
N VAL A 14 13.71 -10.36 7.11
CA VAL A 14 13.48 -9.24 6.20
C VAL A 14 12.12 -9.31 5.48
N MET A 15 11.58 -10.51 5.23
CA MET A 15 10.27 -10.67 4.58
C MET A 15 9.12 -10.18 5.46
N VAL A 16 9.24 -10.32 6.79
CA VAL A 16 8.22 -9.85 7.74
C VAL A 16 8.12 -8.33 7.68
N GLY A 17 9.26 -7.61 7.68
CA GLY A 17 9.28 -6.16 7.54
C GLY A 17 8.61 -5.68 6.25
N LYS A 18 8.96 -6.30 5.12
CA LYS A 18 8.33 -5.99 3.82
C LYS A 18 6.82 -6.21 3.83
N LEU A 19 6.37 -7.29 4.46
CA LEU A 19 4.95 -7.61 4.56
C LEU A 19 4.21 -6.59 5.44
N LEU A 20 4.80 -6.19 6.57
CA LEU A 20 4.26 -5.16 7.44
C LEU A 20 4.19 -3.79 6.74
N ASP A 21 5.19 -3.45 5.93
CA ASP A 21 5.17 -2.22 5.13
C ASP A 21 4.01 -2.22 4.12
N ILE A 22 3.78 -3.35 3.45
CA ILE A 22 2.63 -3.51 2.54
C ILE A 22 1.33 -3.36 3.30
N PHE A 23 1.17 -4.02 4.44
CA PHE A 23 -0.05 -3.89 5.26
C PHE A 23 -0.27 -2.47 5.75
N ARG A 24 0.80 -1.78 6.17
CA ARG A 24 0.74 -0.38 6.60
C ARG A 24 0.20 0.50 5.46
N VAL A 25 0.69 0.34 4.24
CA VAL A 25 0.20 1.13 3.09
C VAL A 25 -1.25 0.78 2.77
N PHE A 26 -1.56 -0.52 2.70
CA PHE A 26 -2.90 -0.99 2.32
C PHE A 26 -3.99 -0.49 3.28
N TYR A 27 -3.84 -0.69 4.58
CA TYR A 27 -4.88 -0.31 5.55
C TYR A 27 -4.99 1.19 5.79
N ASN A 28 -3.92 1.95 5.53
CA ASN A 28 -3.95 3.40 5.73
C ASN A 28 -4.49 4.17 4.52
N PHE A 29 -4.27 3.68 3.30
CA PHE A 29 -4.54 4.44 2.07
C PHE A 29 -5.53 3.77 1.10
N VAL A 30 -5.72 2.45 1.18
CA VAL A 30 -6.58 1.70 0.25
C VAL A 30 -7.86 1.24 0.94
N GLU A 31 -7.74 0.56 2.08
CA GLU A 31 -8.89 -0.02 2.76
C GLU A 31 -9.77 1.08 3.38
N VAL A 32 -11.07 0.97 3.13
CA VAL A 32 -12.04 1.97 3.55
C VAL A 32 -12.89 1.41 4.68
N GLY A 33 -12.97 2.12 5.79
CA GLY A 33 -13.82 1.73 6.91
C GLY A 33 -15.31 1.99 6.66
N LYS A 34 -16.14 1.71 7.67
CA LYS A 34 -17.60 1.93 7.63
C LYS A 34 -18.00 3.36 7.25
N ASN A 35 -17.16 4.35 7.55
CA ASN A 35 -17.40 5.76 7.29
C ASN A 35 -17.02 6.19 5.86
N LYS A 36 -16.70 5.25 4.96
CA LYS A 36 -16.27 5.52 3.58
C LYS A 36 -14.98 6.37 3.47
N GLN A 37 -14.19 6.44 4.53
CA GLN A 37 -12.91 7.15 4.58
C GLN A 37 -11.78 6.23 5.01
N THR A 38 -10.57 6.48 4.48
CA THR A 38 -9.34 5.81 4.91
C THR A 38 -8.75 6.51 6.14
N PRO A 39 -7.92 5.84 6.95
CA PRO A 39 -7.20 6.49 8.05
C PRO A 39 -6.39 7.71 7.61
N ALA A 40 -5.72 7.65 6.46
CA ALA A 40 -4.94 8.77 5.93
C ALA A 40 -5.82 9.98 5.54
N MET A 41 -7.05 9.73 5.06
CA MET A 41 -8.02 10.79 4.80
C MET A 41 -8.47 11.47 6.09
N ARG A 42 -8.71 10.70 7.15
CA ARG A 42 -9.11 11.25 8.47
C ARG A 42 -8.05 12.16 9.09
N LEU A 43 -6.78 11.89 8.78
CA LEU A 43 -5.65 12.70 9.24
C LEU A 43 -5.34 13.89 8.32
N GLY A 44 -6.02 14.01 7.17
CA GLY A 44 -5.73 15.05 6.17
C GLY A 44 -4.45 14.80 5.35
N LEU A 45 -3.86 13.61 5.42
CA LEU A 45 -2.66 13.26 4.66
C LEU A 45 -2.97 12.97 3.19
N ALA A 46 -4.14 12.40 2.93
CA ALA A 46 -4.61 12.05 1.59
C ALA A 46 -5.98 12.70 1.31
N LYS A 47 -6.15 13.24 0.11
CA LYS A 47 -7.42 13.84 -0.34
C LYS A 47 -8.48 12.78 -0.65
N GLY A 48 -8.07 11.57 -0.99
CA GLY A 48 -8.96 10.48 -1.42
C GLY A 48 -8.36 9.10 -1.20
N LYS A 49 -9.14 8.07 -1.55
CA LYS A 49 -8.70 6.67 -1.58
C LYS A 49 -7.74 6.48 -2.76
N ILE A 50 -6.66 5.73 -2.52
CA ILE A 50 -5.71 5.30 -3.56
C ILE A 50 -6.06 3.87 -4.00
N THR A 51 -5.93 3.57 -5.30
CA THR A 51 -6.17 2.21 -5.82
C THR A 51 -4.91 1.35 -5.71
N VAL A 52 -5.06 0.02 -5.73
CA VAL A 52 -3.89 -0.88 -5.64
C VAL A 52 -3.05 -0.76 -6.92
N GLU A 53 -3.71 -0.54 -8.05
CA GLU A 53 -3.11 -0.35 -9.36
C GLU A 53 -2.17 0.86 -9.36
N ASP A 54 -2.59 1.98 -8.76
CA ASP A 54 -1.75 3.18 -8.67
C ASP A 54 -0.48 2.95 -7.83
N ILE A 55 -0.52 2.02 -6.87
CA ILE A 55 0.64 1.67 -6.03
C ILE A 55 1.59 0.75 -6.79
N VAL A 56 1.04 -0.26 -7.49
CA VAL A 56 1.84 -1.27 -8.20
C VAL A 56 2.41 -0.72 -9.51
N TYR A 57 1.62 0.06 -10.24
CA TYR A 57 1.98 0.70 -11.50
C TYR A 57 2.30 2.18 -11.32
N TYR A 58 3.00 2.51 -10.22
CA TYR A 58 3.30 3.87 -9.82
C TYR A 58 3.81 4.75 -10.98
N GLN A 59 3.07 5.81 -11.27
CA GLN A 59 3.47 6.89 -12.17
C GLN A 59 3.54 8.20 -11.39
N GLN A 60 4.67 8.89 -11.49
CA GLN A 60 4.97 10.06 -10.66
C GLN A 60 4.01 11.24 -10.88
N GLN A 61 3.44 11.37 -12.09
CA GLN A 61 2.51 12.44 -12.45
C GLN A 61 1.23 12.38 -11.60
N ASN A 62 0.65 11.18 -11.45
CA ASN A 62 -0.64 10.94 -10.79
C ASN A 62 -0.56 11.14 -9.27
N CYS A 63 0.61 10.89 -8.67
CA CYS A 63 0.79 10.87 -7.22
C CYS A 63 0.62 12.25 -6.57
N SER A 64 1.05 13.31 -7.25
CA SER A 64 1.05 14.69 -6.72
C SER A 64 -0.34 15.24 -6.41
N GLU A 65 -1.38 14.67 -7.02
CA GLU A 65 -2.76 15.10 -6.86
C GLU A 65 -3.40 14.55 -5.57
N PHE A 66 -2.94 13.38 -5.10
CA PHE A 66 -3.55 12.64 -3.99
C PHE A 66 -3.13 13.09 -2.60
N PHE A 67 -1.90 13.58 -2.45
CA PHE A 67 -1.39 14.04 -1.15
C PHE A 67 -1.71 15.52 -0.93
N SER A 68 -2.04 15.88 0.31
CA SER A 68 -2.18 17.29 0.67
C SER A 68 -0.77 17.90 0.70
N GLN A 69 -0.55 18.95 -0.11
CA GLN A 69 0.69 19.74 -0.08
C GLN A 69 0.74 20.60 1.18
#